data_AF-A0AAV7M1W6-F1
#
_entry.id   AF-A0AAV7M1W6-F1
#
_cell.length_a   1.000
_cell.length_b   1.000
_cell.length_c   1.000
_cell.angle_alpha   90.00
_cell.angle_beta   90.00
_cell.angle_gamma   90.00
#
_symmetry.space_group_name_H-M   'P 1'
#
loop_
_entity.id
_entity.type
_entity.pdbx_description
1 polymer ?
#
loop_
_entity_poly.entity_id
_entity_poly.type
_entity_poly.pdbx_seq_one_letter_code
_entity_poly.pdbx_strand_id
1 'polypeptide(L)'
;MGKPALQLFFSEALLQAKGVPPPTATQTSAAHQEMADPAQEPTMDRILQEISSVVRRLEGMDSAMVSIAAETKNIRTEIASFQTRVLGLEQRVSKEEADASSFQDRDQELLFLRSKLTDLEDRSRTDNIRFVGFPENMEGEDLHRFLRDMLPRLTGITFEPPLEFQRAHRLGPRRTGTDAHP
;
A
#
# COMPACT_ATOMS: atom_id res chain seq x y z
N MET A 1 0.26 5.88 -19.93
CA MET A 1 0.74 5.36 -18.63
C MET A 1 -0.20 4.25 -18.22
N GLY A 2 0.23 3.00 -18.39
CA GLY A 2 -0.60 1.80 -18.28
C GLY A 2 -0.76 1.35 -16.83
N LYS A 3 -2.00 1.00 -16.45
CA LYS A 3 -2.30 0.25 -15.22
C LYS A 3 -2.13 -1.24 -15.52
N PRO A 4 -1.48 -2.05 -14.66
CA PRO A 4 -1.59 -3.49 -14.77
C PRO A 4 -2.82 -3.98 -13.99
N ALA A 5 -3.70 -4.70 -14.68
CA ALA A 5 -4.73 -5.54 -14.07
C ALA A 5 -4.07 -6.85 -13.64
N LEU A 6 -4.16 -7.20 -12.34
CA LEU A 6 -3.70 -8.47 -11.82
C LEU A 6 -4.77 -9.54 -12.09
N GLN A 7 -4.56 -10.30 -13.16
CA GLN A 7 -5.35 -11.47 -13.51
C GLN A 7 -4.69 -12.70 -12.86
N LEU A 8 -5.34 -13.26 -11.84
CA LEU A 8 -4.95 -14.50 -11.17
C LEU A 8 -5.17 -15.68 -12.13
N PHE A 9 -4.08 -16.24 -12.65
CA PHE A 9 -4.07 -17.58 -13.27
C PHE A 9 -3.32 -18.54 -12.35
N PHE A 10 -4.03 -19.52 -11.80
CA PHE A 10 -3.42 -20.74 -11.28
C PHE A 10 -3.44 -21.79 -12.40
N SER A 11 -2.27 -22.16 -12.92
CA SER A 11 -2.11 -23.33 -13.80
C SER A 11 -1.14 -24.34 -13.17
N GLU A 12 -1.72 -25.48 -12.86
CA GLU A 12 -1.18 -26.83 -12.70
C GLU A 12 0.11 -27.13 -13.49
N ALA A 13 1.21 -27.43 -12.78
CA ALA A 13 2.31 -28.29 -13.26
C ALA A 13 3.33 -28.52 -12.12
N LEU A 14 3.26 -29.67 -11.46
CA LEU A 14 4.36 -30.19 -10.62
C LEU A 14 4.56 -31.67 -10.92
N LEU A 15 5.24 -31.92 -12.04
CA LEU A 15 5.85 -33.20 -12.38
C LEU A 15 7.36 -33.06 -12.19
N GLN A 16 7.91 -33.66 -11.14
CA GLN A 16 9.23 -34.32 -11.21
C GLN A 16 9.44 -35.22 -10.00
N ALA A 17 9.29 -36.51 -10.29
CA ALA A 17 9.53 -37.62 -9.40
C ALA A 17 11.02 -37.73 -9.03
N LYS A 18 11.27 -38.06 -7.76
CA LYS A 18 12.58 -38.46 -7.25
C LYS A 18 13.02 -39.76 -7.92
N GLY A 19 14.28 -39.78 -8.36
CA GLY A 19 14.91 -40.92 -9.03
C GLY A 19 15.02 -42.17 -8.14
N VAL A 20 14.77 -43.32 -8.76
CA VAL A 20 15.11 -44.66 -8.25
C VAL A 20 16.03 -45.29 -9.32
N PRO A 21 17.20 -45.86 -8.95
CA PRO A 21 18.15 -46.38 -9.94
C PRO A 21 17.70 -47.73 -10.54
N PRO A 22 18.19 -48.09 -11.75
CA PRO A 22 17.72 -49.24 -12.49
C PRO A 22 18.31 -50.58 -11.98
N PRO A 23 17.58 -51.70 -12.08
CA PRO A 23 18.12 -53.02 -11.79
C PRO A 23 19.00 -53.54 -12.93
N THR A 24 20.12 -54.12 -12.53
CA THR A 24 21.12 -54.81 -13.34
C THR A 24 20.52 -55.97 -14.14
N ALA A 25 20.77 -56.00 -15.45
CA ALA A 25 20.46 -57.13 -16.30
C ALA A 25 21.47 -58.27 -16.06
N THR A 26 21.04 -59.33 -15.37
CA THR A 26 21.71 -60.63 -15.42
C THR A 26 20.99 -61.50 -16.44
N GLN A 27 21.65 -61.77 -17.56
CA GLN A 27 21.25 -62.82 -18.48
C GLN A 27 21.50 -64.17 -17.81
N THR A 28 20.51 -65.04 -17.73
CA THR A 28 20.75 -66.49 -17.75
C THR A 28 19.61 -67.16 -18.51
N SER A 29 20.01 -67.75 -19.62
CA SER A 29 19.27 -68.65 -20.49
C SER A 29 18.66 -69.81 -19.70
N ALA A 30 17.37 -70.10 -19.92
CA ALA A 30 16.77 -71.37 -19.55
C ALA A 30 16.29 -72.06 -20.83
N ALA A 31 17.06 -73.06 -21.27
CA ALA A 31 16.56 -74.10 -22.16
C ALA A 31 15.85 -75.16 -21.32
N HIS A 32 14.66 -75.56 -21.79
CA HIS A 32 14.00 -76.86 -21.59
C HIS A 32 13.76 -77.35 -20.16
N GLN A 33 12.49 -77.40 -19.75
CA GLN A 33 11.86 -78.69 -19.46
C GLN A 33 10.33 -78.53 -19.46
N GLU A 34 9.72 -79.14 -20.46
CA GLU A 34 8.33 -79.55 -20.51
C GLU A 34 8.07 -80.56 -19.39
N MET A 35 7.11 -80.28 -18.50
CA MET A 35 6.19 -81.27 -17.90
C MET A 35 4.95 -80.53 -17.41
N ALA A 36 3.85 -80.74 -18.12
CA ALA A 36 2.51 -80.52 -17.63
C ALA A 36 2.18 -81.62 -16.60
N ASP A 37 1.82 -81.21 -15.39
CA ASP A 37 1.23 -82.05 -14.33
C ASP A 37 0.08 -81.24 -13.70
N PRO A 38 -1.01 -81.88 -13.26
CA PRO A 38 -2.38 -81.56 -13.64
C PRO A 38 -2.92 -80.42 -12.80
N ALA A 39 -4.12 -79.95 -13.13
CA ALA A 39 -4.88 -79.01 -12.31
C ALA A 39 -4.97 -79.49 -10.83
N GLN A 40 -4.07 -79.00 -9.97
CA GLN A 40 -4.27 -79.03 -8.53
C GLN A 40 -5.34 -78.00 -8.24
N GLU A 41 -6.56 -78.48 -7.92
CA GLU A 41 -7.51 -77.65 -7.21
C GLU A 41 -6.80 -77.04 -5.99
N PRO A 42 -6.97 -75.73 -5.74
CA PRO A 42 -6.30 -75.08 -4.64
C PRO A 42 -6.60 -75.84 -3.35
N THR A 43 -5.54 -76.32 -2.68
CA THR A 43 -5.69 -77.00 -1.39
C THR A 43 -6.33 -76.05 -0.39
N MET A 44 -7.27 -76.55 0.40
CA MET A 44 -8.06 -75.75 1.35
C MET A 44 -7.18 -74.84 2.24
N ASP A 45 -6.01 -75.31 2.65
CA ASP A 45 -5.06 -74.54 3.46
C ASP A 45 -4.53 -73.28 2.76
N ARG A 46 -4.31 -73.34 1.44
CA ARG A 46 -3.84 -72.20 0.65
C ARG A 46 -4.93 -71.13 0.51
N ILE A 47 -6.18 -71.56 0.35
CA ILE A 47 -7.35 -70.67 0.35
C ILE A 47 -7.49 -69.98 1.72
N LEU A 48 -7.38 -70.72 2.82
CA LEU A 48 -7.46 -70.16 4.17
C LEU A 48 -6.33 -69.16 4.47
N GLN A 49 -5.12 -69.41 3.98
CA GLN A 49 -4.02 -68.45 4.06
C GLN A 49 -4.29 -67.17 3.26
N GLU A 50 -4.78 -67.28 2.03
CA GLU A 50 -5.14 -66.11 1.22
C GLU A 50 -6.26 -65.30 1.88
N ILE A 51 -7.32 -65.94 2.37
CA ILE A 51 -8.40 -65.28 3.11
C ILE A 51 -7.84 -64.53 4.32
N SER A 52 -6.97 -65.17 5.10
CA SER A 52 -6.32 -64.54 6.26
C SER A 52 -5.48 -63.33 5.85
N SER A 53 -4.79 -63.39 4.71
CA SER A 53 -4.02 -62.26 4.19
C SER A 53 -4.91 -61.10 3.74
N VAL A 54 -6.06 -61.40 3.12
CA VAL A 54 -7.04 -60.40 2.68
C VAL A 54 -7.66 -59.72 3.90
N VAL A 55 -8.04 -60.47 4.94
CA VAL A 55 -8.59 -59.92 6.19
C VAL A 55 -7.61 -58.93 6.82
N ARG A 56 -6.31 -59.29 6.95
CA ARG A 56 -5.29 -58.35 7.48
C ARG A 56 -5.14 -57.10 6.63
N ARG A 57 -5.23 -57.22 5.30
CA ARG A 57 -5.18 -56.05 4.40
C ARG A 57 -6.41 -55.16 4.57
N LEU A 58 -7.60 -55.74 4.77
CA LEU A 58 -8.83 -55.00 5.04
C LEU A 58 -8.74 -54.26 6.39
N GLU A 59 -8.27 -54.92 7.44
CA GLU A 59 -8.02 -54.27 8.75
C GLU A 59 -7.04 -53.08 8.62
N GLY A 60 -5.98 -53.25 7.83
CA GLY A 60 -5.04 -52.16 7.53
C GLY A 60 -5.68 -51.01 6.76
N MET A 61 -6.56 -51.31 5.80
CA MET A 61 -7.34 -50.31 5.06
C MET A 61 -8.33 -49.57 5.95
N ASP A 62 -9.02 -50.26 6.87
CA ASP A 62 -9.93 -49.66 7.83
C ASP A 62 -9.19 -48.68 8.74
N SER A 63 -8.02 -49.07 9.25
CA SER A 63 -7.17 -48.17 10.05
C SER A 63 -6.74 -46.94 9.24
N ALA A 64 -6.34 -47.11 7.98
CA ALA A 64 -5.97 -45.99 7.12
C ALA A 64 -7.16 -45.06 6.83
N MET A 65 -8.35 -45.63 6.61
CA MET A 65 -9.58 -44.87 6.36
C MET A 65 -9.98 -44.03 7.57
N VAL A 66 -9.86 -44.57 8.78
CA VAL A 66 -10.09 -43.83 10.03
C VAL A 66 -9.11 -42.66 10.16
N SER A 67 -7.82 -42.89 9.86
CA SER A 67 -6.81 -41.83 9.89
C SER A 67 -7.09 -40.72 8.87
N ILE A 68 -7.48 -41.08 7.64
CA ILE A 68 -7.85 -40.12 6.59
C ILE A 68 -9.09 -39.31 7.01
N ALA A 69 -10.09 -39.97 7.61
CA ALA A 69 -11.29 -39.29 8.10
C ALA A 69 -10.97 -38.27 9.20
N ALA A 70 -10.05 -38.62 10.10
CA ALA A 70 -9.56 -37.71 11.14
C ALA A 70 -8.84 -36.49 10.53
N GLU A 71 -7.92 -36.71 9.59
CA GLU A 71 -7.18 -35.62 8.95
C GLU A 71 -8.09 -34.71 8.12
N THR A 72 -9.07 -35.30 7.42
CA THR A 72 -10.09 -34.55 6.67
C THR A 72 -10.90 -33.65 7.62
N LYS A 73 -11.20 -34.12 8.83
CA LYS A 73 -11.88 -33.31 9.85
C LYS A 73 -10.98 -32.15 10.32
N ASN A 74 -9.70 -32.39 10.56
CA ASN A 74 -8.75 -31.35 10.93
C ASN A 74 -8.66 -30.26 9.86
N ILE A 75 -8.47 -30.65 8.59
CA ILE A 75 -8.43 -29.72 7.45
C ILE A 75 -9.71 -28.88 7.37
N ARG A 76 -10.89 -29.48 7.56
CA ARG A 76 -12.16 -28.73 7.59
C ARG A 76 -12.17 -27.66 8.69
N THR A 77 -11.64 -27.97 9.88
CA THR A 77 -11.57 -26.99 10.98
C THR A 77 -10.59 -25.86 10.69
N GLU A 78 -9.44 -26.17 10.09
CA GLU A 78 -8.47 -25.15 9.69
C GLU A 78 -9.01 -24.24 8.59
N ILE A 79 -9.69 -24.80 7.60
CA ILE A 79 -10.36 -24.02 6.53
C ILE A 79 -11.40 -23.07 7.13
N ALA A 80 -12.23 -23.52 8.07
CA ALA A 80 -13.22 -22.65 8.73
C ALA A 80 -12.55 -21.50 9.52
N SER A 81 -11.43 -21.80 10.18
CA SER A 81 -10.60 -20.80 10.87
C SER A 81 -10.02 -19.77 9.89
N PHE A 82 -9.46 -20.23 8.76
CA PHE A 82 -8.93 -19.35 7.73
C PHE A 82 -10.01 -18.49 7.09
N GLN A 83 -11.20 -19.04 6.79
CA GLN A 83 -12.33 -18.28 6.28
C GLN A 83 -12.69 -17.12 7.22
N THR A 84 -12.77 -17.39 8.53
CA THR A 84 -13.06 -16.36 9.54
C THR A 84 -11.97 -15.27 9.56
N ARG A 85 -10.70 -15.67 9.51
CA ARG A 85 -9.57 -14.73 9.49
C ARG A 85 -9.54 -13.88 8.23
N VAL A 86 -9.81 -14.47 7.06
CA VAL A 86 -9.85 -13.77 5.77
C VAL A 86 -10.97 -12.74 5.76
N LEU A 87 -12.19 -13.10 6.18
CA LEU A 87 -13.30 -12.16 6.28
C LEU A 87 -12.97 -10.98 7.21
N GLY A 88 -12.32 -11.24 8.35
CA GLY A 88 -11.86 -10.19 9.25
C GLY A 88 -10.80 -9.27 8.64
N LEU A 89 -9.91 -9.80 7.80
CA LEU A 89 -8.92 -9.00 7.07
C LEU A 89 -9.58 -8.16 5.98
N GLU A 90 -10.49 -8.74 5.20
CA GLU A 90 -11.24 -8.03 4.15
C GLU A 90 -12.01 -6.84 4.73
N GLN A 91 -12.68 -7.02 5.87
CA GLN A 91 -13.38 -5.93 6.54
C GLN A 91 -12.42 -4.83 7.01
N ARG A 92 -11.26 -5.19 7.56
CA ARG A 92 -10.25 -4.21 8.00
C ARG A 92 -9.67 -3.43 6.84
N VAL A 93 -9.33 -4.10 5.75
CA VAL A 93 -8.82 -3.47 4.52
C VAL A 93 -9.86 -2.52 3.94
N SER A 94 -11.13 -2.95 3.84
CA SER A 94 -12.21 -2.09 3.34
C SER A 94 -12.38 -0.81 4.18
N LYS A 95 -12.26 -0.92 5.51
CA LYS A 95 -12.28 0.26 6.39
C LYS A 95 -11.07 1.17 6.15
N GLU A 96 -9.88 0.59 6.08
CA GLU A 96 -8.64 1.34 5.90
C GLU A 96 -8.59 2.07 4.55
N GLU A 97 -9.13 1.46 3.48
CA GLU A 97 -9.28 2.09 2.16
C GLU A 97 -10.26 3.29 2.19
N ALA A 98 -11.35 3.17 2.94
CA ALA A 98 -12.31 4.26 3.13
C ALA A 98 -11.68 5.42 3.91
N ASP A 99 -10.96 5.11 4.99
CA ASP A 99 -10.24 6.11 5.80
C ASP A 99 -9.17 6.81 4.94
N ALA A 100 -8.38 6.06 4.16
CA ALA A 100 -7.36 6.62 3.26
C ALA A 100 -7.94 7.58 2.22
N SER A 101 -9.10 7.25 1.65
CA SER A 101 -9.82 8.12 0.72
C SER A 101 -10.28 9.40 1.41
N SER A 102 -10.82 9.29 2.63
CA SER A 102 -11.22 10.47 3.41
C SER A 102 -10.04 11.40 3.76
N PHE A 103 -8.85 10.85 4.02
CA PHE A 103 -7.64 11.65 4.25
C PHE A 103 -7.21 12.40 2.99
N GLN A 104 -7.29 11.77 1.82
CA GLN A 104 -6.99 12.41 0.55
C GLN A 104 -7.92 13.59 0.27
N ASP A 105 -9.22 13.44 0.53
CA ASP A 105 -10.20 14.52 0.36
C ASP A 105 -9.89 15.71 1.29
N ARG A 106 -9.54 15.42 2.54
CA ARG A 106 -9.15 16.44 3.53
C ARG A 106 -7.86 17.16 3.14
N ASP A 107 -6.87 16.45 2.62
CA ASP A 107 -5.63 17.06 2.15
C ASP A 107 -5.86 18.00 0.97
N GLN A 108 -6.75 17.63 0.03
CA GLN A 108 -7.16 18.52 -1.06
C GLN A 108 -7.86 19.77 -0.54
N GLU A 109 -8.77 19.62 0.44
CA GLU A 109 -9.43 20.75 1.08
C GLU A 109 -8.41 21.67 1.78
N LEU A 110 -7.45 21.11 2.51
CA LEU A 110 -6.39 21.88 3.17
C LEU A 110 -5.54 22.67 2.16
N LEU A 111 -5.16 22.05 1.04
CA LEU A 111 -4.43 22.74 -0.03
C LEU A 111 -5.24 23.89 -0.63
N PHE A 112 -6.53 23.67 -0.87
CA PHE A 112 -7.44 24.70 -1.37
C PHE A 112 -7.58 25.86 -0.38
N LEU A 113 -7.82 25.58 0.90
CA LEU A 113 -7.91 26.59 1.95
C LEU A 113 -6.61 27.37 2.08
N ARG A 114 -5.46 26.70 2.03
CA ARG A 114 -4.16 27.35 2.08
C ARG A 114 -3.97 28.31 0.90
N SER A 115 -4.29 27.87 -0.31
CA SER A 115 -4.23 28.74 -1.51
C SER A 115 -5.13 29.95 -1.37
N LYS A 116 -6.35 29.77 -0.86
CA LYS A 116 -7.29 30.87 -0.64
C LYS A 116 -6.81 31.84 0.44
N LEU A 117 -6.20 31.33 1.51
CA LEU A 117 -5.65 32.16 2.57
C LEU A 117 -4.47 33.01 2.06
N THR A 118 -3.60 32.41 1.25
CA THR A 118 -2.50 33.15 0.60
C THR A 118 -3.03 34.24 -0.33
N ASP A 119 -4.02 33.94 -1.17
CA ASP A 119 -4.65 34.94 -2.05
C ASP A 119 -5.27 36.11 -1.25
N LEU A 120 -5.96 35.80 -0.15
CA LEU A 120 -6.53 36.82 0.72
C LEU A 120 -5.46 37.65 1.44
N GLU A 121 -4.37 37.03 1.88
CA GLU A 121 -3.26 37.74 2.52
C GLU A 121 -2.55 38.67 1.52
N ASP A 122 -2.30 38.17 0.31
CA ASP A 122 -1.68 38.94 -0.77
C ASP A 122 -2.57 40.12 -1.14
N ARG A 123 -3.87 39.90 -1.39
CA ARG A 123 -4.84 40.96 -1.70
C ARG A 123 -5.05 41.94 -0.55
N SER A 124 -4.93 41.49 0.70
CA SER A 124 -4.96 42.38 1.86
C SER A 124 -3.71 43.29 1.93
N ARG A 125 -2.63 42.94 1.23
CA ARG A 125 -1.37 43.68 1.21
C ARG A 125 -1.10 44.42 -0.10
N THR A 126 -1.85 44.16 -1.18
CA THR A 126 -1.63 44.82 -2.48
C THR A 126 -1.68 46.34 -2.38
N ASP A 127 -2.55 46.87 -1.52
CA ASP A 127 -2.75 48.32 -1.40
C ASP A 127 -1.76 48.95 -0.40
N ASN A 128 -0.91 48.15 0.24
CA ASN A 128 0.06 48.59 1.22
C ASN A 128 1.45 48.70 0.58
N ILE A 129 1.93 49.93 0.40
CA ILE A 129 3.28 50.19 -0.11
C ILE A 129 4.23 50.51 1.05
N ARG A 130 5.39 49.86 1.09
CA ARG A 130 6.45 50.10 2.09
C ARG A 130 7.62 50.83 1.46
N PHE A 131 7.89 52.04 1.96
CA PHE A 131 9.08 52.81 1.62
C PHE A 131 10.21 52.53 2.63
N VAL A 132 11.42 52.27 2.14
CA VAL A 132 12.61 51.95 2.96
C VAL A 132 13.76 52.84 2.50
N GLY A 133 14.66 53.21 3.42
CA GLY A 133 15.86 54.00 3.11
C GLY A 133 15.71 55.51 3.29
N PHE A 134 14.60 55.98 3.88
CA PHE A 134 14.44 57.37 4.29
C PHE A 134 15.11 57.60 5.65
N PRO A 135 16.05 58.56 5.77
CA PRO A 135 16.53 59.04 7.06
C PRO A 135 15.39 59.46 7.98
N GLU A 136 15.55 59.20 9.26
CA GLU A 136 14.50 59.51 10.24
C GLU A 136 14.25 61.01 10.32
N ASN A 137 12.98 61.40 10.46
CA ASN A 137 12.53 62.77 10.68
C ASN A 137 12.53 63.65 9.43
N MET A 138 12.92 63.12 8.26
CA MET A 138 12.79 63.86 7.00
C MET A 138 11.33 64.08 6.60
N GLU A 139 10.44 63.22 7.06
CA GLU A 139 9.01 63.31 6.81
C GLU A 139 8.34 64.52 7.49
N GLY A 140 8.98 65.11 8.50
CA GLY A 140 8.39 66.20 9.29
C GLY A 140 7.23 65.74 10.18
N GLU A 141 6.27 66.62 10.41
CA GLU A 141 5.10 66.37 11.28
C GLU A 141 3.92 65.72 10.54
N ASP A 142 3.82 65.95 9.22
CA ASP A 142 2.74 65.42 8.37
C ASP A 142 3.29 64.52 7.24
N LEU A 143 3.22 63.21 7.49
CA LEU A 143 3.65 62.18 6.56
C LEU A 143 2.82 62.16 5.26
N HIS A 144 1.53 62.52 5.31
CA HIS A 144 0.70 62.54 4.10
C HIS A 144 1.13 63.65 3.15
N ARG A 145 1.44 64.83 3.68
CA ARG A 145 2.00 65.93 2.89
C ARG A 145 3.36 65.56 2.30
N PHE A 146 4.24 64.98 3.12
CA PHE A 146 5.55 64.52 2.65
C PHE A 146 5.42 63.54 1.47
N LEU A 147 4.55 62.53 1.58
CA LEU A 147 4.35 61.56 0.50
C LEU A 147 3.75 62.18 -0.77
N ARG A 148 2.78 63.11 -0.64
CA ARG A 148 2.20 63.83 -1.79
C ARG A 148 3.24 64.66 -2.54
N ASP A 149 4.17 65.28 -1.84
CA ASP A 149 5.20 66.13 -2.46
C ASP A 149 6.37 65.29 -3.01
N MET A 150 6.69 64.17 -2.34
CA MET A 150 7.86 63.34 -2.66
C MET A 150 7.59 62.36 -3.79
N LEU A 151 6.43 61.69 -3.81
CA LEU A 151 6.14 60.64 -4.80
C LEU A 151 6.19 61.15 -6.25
N PRO A 152 5.57 62.28 -6.61
CA PRO A 152 5.68 62.82 -7.97
C PRO A 152 7.12 63.17 -8.36
N ARG A 153 7.93 63.64 -7.39
CA ARG A 153 9.34 63.98 -7.63
C ARG A 153 10.21 62.76 -7.86
N LEU A 154 9.95 61.65 -7.15
CA LEU A 154 10.71 60.42 -7.32
C LEU A 154 10.31 59.65 -8.57
N THR A 155 9.02 59.56 -8.88
CA THR A 155 8.53 58.75 -10.00
C THR A 155 8.51 59.52 -11.33
N GLY A 156 8.51 60.86 -11.28
CA GLY A 156 8.29 61.71 -12.45
C GLY A 156 6.86 61.65 -12.98
N ILE A 157 5.94 61.02 -12.24
CA ILE A 157 4.54 60.84 -12.64
C ILE A 157 3.70 61.96 -12.03
N THR A 158 2.86 62.57 -12.86
CA THR A 158 1.81 63.48 -12.39
C THR A 158 0.55 62.66 -12.11
N PHE A 159 0.02 62.73 -10.89
CA PHE A 159 -1.18 62.00 -10.49
C PHE A 159 -2.40 62.91 -10.61
N GLU A 160 -3.33 62.56 -11.51
CA GLU A 160 -4.64 63.20 -11.65
C GLU A 160 -5.74 62.12 -11.57
N PRO A 161 -6.60 62.10 -10.53
CA PRO A 161 -6.66 63.03 -9.38
C PRO A 161 -5.45 62.88 -8.42
N PRO A 162 -5.25 63.84 -7.49
CA PRO A 162 -4.18 63.77 -6.49
C PRO A 162 -4.22 62.47 -5.68
N LEU A 163 -3.05 61.97 -5.29
CA LEU A 163 -2.92 60.75 -4.48
C LEU A 163 -3.71 60.86 -3.17
N GLU A 164 -4.67 59.95 -3.00
CA GLU A 164 -5.39 59.72 -1.77
C GLU A 164 -4.76 58.57 -0.99
N PHE A 165 -4.60 58.75 0.31
CA PHE A 165 -4.00 57.75 1.19
C PHE A 165 -5.01 57.41 2.28
N GLN A 166 -5.39 56.14 2.38
CA GLN A 166 -6.24 55.69 3.48
C GLN A 166 -5.52 55.78 4.83
N ARG A 167 -4.22 55.45 4.86
CA ARG A 167 -3.37 55.53 6.04
C ARG A 167 -1.90 55.66 5.65
N ALA A 168 -1.17 56.57 6.30
CA ALA A 168 0.28 56.63 6.21
C ALA A 168 0.88 56.64 7.62
N HIS A 169 1.84 55.77 7.90
CA HIS A 169 2.51 55.73 9.19
C HIS A 169 3.89 55.08 9.10
N ARG A 170 4.76 55.39 10.06
CA ARG A 170 6.06 54.73 10.23
C ARG A 170 5.87 53.35 10.83
N LEU A 171 6.64 52.37 10.35
CA LEU A 171 6.71 51.04 10.95
C LEU A 171 7.79 51.02 12.04
N GLY A 172 7.41 50.64 13.27
CA GLY A 172 8.31 50.55 14.43
C GLY A 172 8.53 51.89 15.16
N PRO A 173 9.21 51.87 16.33
CA PRO A 173 9.47 53.05 17.16
C PRO A 173 10.54 53.97 16.55
N ARG A 174 10.41 55.28 16.75
CA ARG A 174 11.37 56.30 16.29
C ARG A 174 12.73 56.06 16.96
N ARG A 175 13.81 55.99 16.19
CA ARG A 175 15.15 55.82 16.74
C ARG A 175 15.67 57.21 17.08
N THR A 176 15.65 57.53 18.37
CA THR A 176 16.43 58.66 18.88
C THR A 176 17.91 58.36 18.66
N GLY A 177 18.72 59.34 18.25
CA GLY A 177 20.04 59.18 17.63
C GLY A 177 21.16 58.48 18.42
N THR A 178 20.87 57.71 19.46
CA THR A 178 21.82 56.85 20.18
C THR A 178 21.96 55.45 19.58
N ASP A 179 21.04 54.97 18.74
CA ASP A 179 21.02 53.57 18.26
C ASP A 179 21.11 53.43 16.72
N ALA A 180 21.72 54.40 16.04
CA ALA A 180 22.00 54.33 14.61
C ALA A 180 23.38 53.69 14.38
N HIS A 181 23.42 52.39 14.11
CA HIS A 181 24.60 51.73 13.53
C HIS A 181 24.60 51.88 11.99
N PRO A 182 25.79 51.97 11.37
CA PRO A 182 25.98 52.26 9.94
C PRO A 182 25.32 51.24 9.01
#